data_AF-A0A8S3ZP18-F1
#
_entry.id   AF-A0A8S3ZP18-F1
#
_cell.length_a   1.000
_cell.length_b   1.000
_cell.length_c   1.000
_cell.angle_alpha   90.00
_cell.angle_beta   90.00
_cell.angle_gamma   90.00
#
_symmetry.space_group_name_H-M   'P 1'
#
loop_
_entity.id
_entity.type
_entity.pdbx_description
1 polymer ?
#
loop_
_entity_poly.entity_id
_entity_poly.type
_entity_poly.pdbx_seq_one_letter_code
_entity_poly.pdbx_strand_id
1 'polypeptide(L)'
;MRTSNTSCHLLSPDYSICKKEDNENSELHSQKPCGQINLSQQNDYESVKLKLLQLKHTFDKAMCNNETVRQPPLIAHVRSDEEIKLPQEDKSEAKTGDPFDLSSEDDLHPEKYRPLKRKLCTDINSCGQNNNASSEPAEGKGAADIDSPAVAAEAVSLKTSEIKKPKTKYRVAYVHSKQLLEKANELIRIKGRAELVHSLISSVGLLQYLQVVSPRCATETDILGFHCPDYVAFLRDSGDVPDGKDSHDSDAESYGLSYDCPLQKGIFETCSLISGATIVAAETLINNAADVAINWYGGWHHAKRDSAAGFCYINDIVLGILKLREKFDRILYVDIDLHHGDGVEEAFCMTPKVMTVSFHKYMFGFFPGTGSVRDIGTGKGKYYSVNVPLLDGIRDAEFCAVFYSIMKLVREKFQPQVIVLQCGADTLSSDPNTSFNLTHLGISRCAGLMLSWNLPTMLLGGGGYNFPNTAKCWSFLTSLAAGKKLPLDIPEHEHLLAYGPDFEMSTTAGNRKDCNTKQYLADLVAKISRKPVLVLILCSDE
;
A
#
# COMPACT_ATOMS: atom_id res chain seq x y z
N MET A 1 5.91 -51.38 48.74
CA MET A 1 5.87 -52.19 47.50
C MET A 1 5.02 -51.45 46.46
N ARG A 2 5.67 -51.13 45.32
CA ARG A 2 5.16 -50.76 43.98
C ARG A 2 4.27 -49.50 43.81
N THR A 3 4.92 -48.49 43.23
CA THR A 3 4.41 -47.40 42.38
C THR A 3 4.15 -47.88 40.95
N SER A 4 3.26 -47.23 40.20
CA SER A 4 3.20 -47.33 38.73
C SER A 4 2.87 -45.98 38.07
N ASN A 5 3.87 -45.44 37.38
CA ASN A 5 3.79 -44.39 36.37
C ASN A 5 3.23 -44.93 35.06
N THR A 6 2.63 -44.05 34.25
CA THR A 6 2.53 -44.24 32.79
C THR A 6 2.93 -42.94 32.09
N SER A 7 3.98 -43.04 31.26
CA SER A 7 4.45 -42.03 30.32
C SER A 7 4.40 -42.63 28.91
N CYS A 8 4.00 -41.86 27.91
CA CYS A 8 4.13 -42.24 26.49
C CYS A 8 4.89 -41.15 25.75
N HIS A 9 6.05 -41.52 25.18
CA HIS A 9 6.88 -40.75 24.24
C HIS A 9 6.88 -41.48 22.89
N LEU A 10 6.71 -40.75 21.78
CA LEU A 10 7.09 -41.12 20.40
C LEU A 10 7.47 -39.80 19.70
N LEU A 11 8.75 -39.48 19.47
CA LEU A 11 9.74 -39.95 18.49
C LEU A 11 9.81 -39.04 17.24
N SER A 12 10.87 -38.23 17.20
CA SER A 12 11.49 -37.61 16.00
C SER A 12 12.54 -38.57 15.41
N PRO A 13 12.95 -38.42 14.13
CA PRO A 13 14.22 -38.95 13.65
C PRO A 13 15.21 -37.85 13.27
N ASP A 14 16.37 -37.90 13.92
CA ASP A 14 17.60 -37.17 13.59
C ASP A 14 18.29 -37.77 12.36
N TYR A 15 18.86 -36.90 11.51
CA TYR A 15 19.78 -37.25 10.44
C TYR A 15 21.22 -37.32 10.99
N SER A 16 21.83 -38.51 10.92
CA SER A 16 23.25 -38.71 11.24
C SER A 16 24.10 -38.94 9.98
N ILE A 17 25.14 -38.13 9.86
CA ILE A 17 26.24 -38.16 8.89
C ILE A 17 27.07 -39.44 9.04
N CYS A 18 27.49 -40.05 7.92
CA CYS A 18 28.58 -41.02 7.92
C CYS A 18 29.43 -40.87 6.65
N LYS A 19 30.68 -40.42 6.82
CA LYS A 19 31.78 -40.54 5.86
C LYS A 19 32.38 -41.94 5.95
N LYS A 20 32.81 -42.52 4.82
CA LYS A 20 33.97 -43.42 4.72
C LYS A 20 34.49 -43.52 3.29
N GLU A 21 35.81 -43.62 3.21
CA GLU A 21 36.73 -43.44 2.08
C GLU A 21 36.94 -44.71 1.21
N ASP A 22 37.35 -44.45 -0.04
CA ASP A 22 38.34 -45.11 -0.92
C ASP A 22 38.36 -46.64 -1.19
N ASN A 23 38.23 -47.05 -2.48
CA ASN A 23 39.37 -47.45 -3.34
C ASN A 23 38.97 -48.03 -4.73
N GLU A 24 39.61 -47.46 -5.76
CA GLU A 24 40.18 -47.96 -7.05
C GLU A 24 39.62 -49.12 -7.92
N ASN A 25 39.55 -48.80 -9.23
CA ASN A 25 39.91 -49.54 -10.47
C ASN A 25 39.07 -50.72 -11.02
N SER A 26 38.44 -50.52 -12.21
CA SER A 26 38.99 -50.89 -13.55
C SER A 26 37.93 -51.07 -14.67
N GLU A 27 38.24 -50.42 -15.81
CA GLU A 27 38.04 -50.77 -17.24
C GLU A 27 36.67 -50.98 -17.97
N LEU A 28 36.49 -50.07 -18.96
CA LEU A 28 36.06 -50.20 -20.39
C LEU A 28 34.74 -50.90 -20.81
N HIS A 29 33.85 -50.13 -21.46
CA HIS A 29 33.41 -50.37 -22.86
C HIS A 29 32.66 -49.18 -23.54
N SER A 30 33.27 -48.70 -24.64
CA SER A 30 32.73 -48.17 -25.93
C SER A 30 31.55 -47.17 -26.07
N GLN A 31 31.91 -45.95 -26.52
CA GLN A 31 31.44 -45.15 -27.69
C GLN A 31 29.92 -44.98 -28.04
N LYS A 32 29.40 -43.73 -28.01
CA LYS A 32 29.31 -42.75 -29.13
C LYS A 32 28.59 -41.42 -28.74
N PRO A 33 28.77 -40.30 -29.48
CA PRO A 33 28.65 -38.91 -28.98
C PRO A 33 27.48 -38.08 -29.57
N CYS A 34 27.11 -36.98 -28.89
CA CYS A 34 26.35 -35.82 -29.39
C CYS A 34 26.51 -34.69 -28.35
N GLY A 35 26.82 -33.42 -28.59
CA GLY A 35 27.09 -32.59 -29.76
C GLY A 35 27.56 -31.22 -29.21
N GLN A 36 28.45 -30.55 -29.93
CA GLN A 36 29.06 -29.27 -29.53
C GLN A 36 28.02 -28.14 -29.46
N ILE A 37 28.05 -27.35 -28.38
CA ILE A 37 27.33 -26.08 -28.29
C ILE A 37 28.17 -24.99 -28.96
N ASN A 38 27.52 -24.22 -29.84
CA ASN A 38 28.09 -23.21 -30.71
C ASN A 38 28.50 -21.93 -29.92
N LEU A 39 29.73 -21.47 -30.13
CA LEU A 39 30.37 -20.30 -29.49
C LEU A 39 29.91 -18.93 -30.04
N SER A 40 28.64 -18.78 -30.44
CA SER A 40 28.15 -17.53 -31.05
C SER A 40 27.10 -16.76 -30.23
N GLN A 41 26.65 -17.27 -29.08
CA GLN A 41 25.66 -16.57 -28.22
C GLN A 41 26.27 -15.79 -27.04
N GLN A 42 27.57 -15.92 -26.80
CA GLN A 42 28.24 -15.28 -25.66
C GLN A 42 28.72 -13.84 -25.97
N ASN A 43 28.80 -13.46 -27.25
CA ASN A 43 29.26 -12.14 -27.67
C ASN A 43 28.14 -11.07 -27.74
N ASP A 44 26.87 -11.45 -27.66
CA ASP A 44 25.76 -10.48 -27.64
C ASP A 44 25.48 -9.93 -26.22
N TYR A 45 25.78 -10.70 -25.18
CA TYR A 45 25.50 -10.29 -23.79
C TYR A 45 26.43 -9.17 -23.31
N GLU A 46 27.71 -9.25 -23.63
CA GLU A 46 28.69 -8.22 -23.27
C GLU A 46 28.52 -6.91 -24.08
N SER A 47 28.05 -7.02 -25.33
CA SER A 47 27.70 -5.86 -26.17
C SER A 47 26.51 -5.07 -25.61
N VAL A 48 25.49 -5.76 -25.11
CA VAL A 48 24.32 -5.15 -24.45
C VAL A 48 24.70 -4.54 -23.11
N LYS A 49 25.57 -5.20 -22.34
CA LYS A 49 26.08 -4.71 -21.05
C LYS A 49 26.91 -3.43 -21.21
N LEU A 50 27.76 -3.34 -22.24
CA LEU A 50 28.53 -2.12 -22.54
C LEU A 50 27.64 -0.94 -22.92
N LYS A 51 26.58 -1.18 -23.70
CA LYS A 51 25.61 -0.14 -24.10
C LYS A 51 24.79 0.38 -22.91
N LEU A 52 24.40 -0.50 -21.98
CA LEU A 52 23.72 -0.11 -20.73
C LEU A 52 24.63 0.72 -19.82
N LEU A 53 25.91 0.37 -19.71
CA LEU A 53 26.91 1.15 -18.96
C LEU A 53 27.17 2.53 -19.57
N GLN A 54 27.17 2.65 -20.89
CA GLN A 54 27.32 3.94 -21.59
C GLN A 54 26.08 4.84 -21.43
N LEU A 55 24.87 4.27 -21.44
CA LEU A 55 23.64 5.00 -21.13
C LEU A 55 23.65 5.51 -19.68
N LYS A 56 24.11 4.70 -18.72
CA LYS A 56 24.23 5.07 -17.31
C LYS A 56 25.20 6.25 -17.11
N HIS A 57 26.39 6.18 -17.70
CA HIS A 57 27.37 7.28 -17.62
C HIS A 57 26.88 8.59 -18.27
N THR A 58 26.00 8.49 -19.28
CA THR A 58 25.39 9.66 -19.92
C THR A 58 24.31 10.29 -19.04
N PHE A 59 23.55 9.46 -18.31
CA PHE A 59 22.54 9.89 -17.35
C PHE A 59 23.19 10.56 -16.11
N ASP A 60 24.27 9.98 -15.59
CA ASP A 60 25.01 10.52 -14.44
C ASP A 60 25.66 11.89 -14.76
N LYS A 61 26.14 12.09 -15.99
CA LYS A 61 26.63 13.39 -16.48
C LYS A 61 25.53 14.45 -16.63
N ALA A 62 24.29 14.04 -16.92
CA ALA A 62 23.16 14.95 -16.99
C ALA A 62 22.71 15.41 -15.60
N MET A 63 22.86 14.56 -14.58
CA MET A 63 22.51 14.87 -13.19
C MET A 63 23.56 15.75 -12.48
N CYS A 64 24.85 15.63 -12.81
CA CYS A 64 25.92 16.44 -12.20
C CYS A 64 26.03 17.89 -12.72
N ASN A 65 25.31 18.27 -13.79
CA ASN A 65 25.44 19.60 -14.41
C ASN A 65 24.36 20.61 -14.00
N ASN A 66 23.54 20.32 -12.98
CA ASN A 66 22.42 21.17 -12.57
C ASN A 66 22.56 21.77 -11.16
N GLU A 67 23.79 22.05 -10.71
CA GLU A 67 24.05 22.90 -9.55
C GLU A 67 24.63 24.25 -9.99
N THR A 68 23.78 25.27 -10.11
CA THR A 68 24.07 26.67 -9.74
C THR A 68 22.90 27.58 -10.12
N VAL A 69 22.01 27.87 -9.16
CA VAL A 69 21.22 29.11 -9.20
C VAL A 69 21.42 29.83 -7.87
N ARG A 70 22.07 31.00 -7.98
CA ARG A 70 22.44 31.90 -6.89
C ARG A 70 21.20 32.50 -6.23
N GLN A 71 21.17 32.51 -4.89
CA GLN A 71 20.26 33.35 -4.09
C GLN A 71 20.65 34.85 -4.22
N PRO A 72 19.69 35.79 -4.28
CA PRO A 72 19.94 37.19 -3.98
C PRO A 72 19.66 37.52 -2.49
N PRO A 73 20.28 38.58 -1.93
CA PRO A 73 20.46 38.75 -0.49
C PRO A 73 19.26 39.40 0.23
N LEU A 74 19.10 39.01 1.50
CA LEU A 74 18.29 39.67 2.52
C LEU A 74 18.85 41.06 2.87
N ILE A 75 17.99 42.08 2.91
CA ILE A 75 18.23 43.33 3.63
C ILE A 75 17.04 43.62 4.53
N ALA A 76 17.35 43.77 5.82
CA ALA A 76 16.45 44.15 6.90
C ALA A 76 16.23 45.66 6.96
N HIS A 77 15.03 46.11 7.35
CA HIS A 77 14.82 47.33 8.14
C HIS A 77 13.56 47.21 9.00
N VAL A 78 13.63 47.83 10.19
CA VAL A 78 12.77 47.68 11.36
C VAL A 78 11.92 48.95 11.57
N ARG A 79 10.79 48.78 12.26
CA ARG A 79 9.89 49.77 12.94
C ARG A 79 8.81 50.37 12.03
N SER A 80 7.57 50.56 12.46
CA SER A 80 7.01 50.83 13.80
C SER A 80 5.52 50.50 13.88
N ASP A 81 5.07 50.14 15.10
CA ASP A 81 3.78 50.42 15.76
C ASP A 81 2.51 50.66 14.93
N GLU A 82 1.52 49.78 15.11
CA GLU A 82 0.10 50.18 15.24
C GLU A 82 -0.71 49.09 15.96
N GLU A 83 -1.28 49.46 17.11
CA GLU A 83 -2.27 48.69 17.87
C GLU A 83 -3.55 48.47 17.06
N ILE A 84 -3.99 47.23 16.90
CA ILE A 84 -5.33 46.93 16.37
C ILE A 84 -6.11 46.12 17.42
N LYS A 85 -7.20 46.74 17.87
CA LYS A 85 -8.20 46.22 18.82
C LYS A 85 -8.92 44.99 18.27
N LEU A 86 -9.04 43.95 19.11
CA LEU A 86 -9.92 42.80 18.92
C LEU A 86 -11.40 43.21 19.10
N PRO A 87 -12.33 42.79 18.23
CA PRO A 87 -13.76 42.78 18.54
C PRO A 87 -14.18 41.46 19.20
N GLN A 88 -15.13 41.60 20.11
CA GLN A 88 -15.71 40.54 20.94
C GLN A 88 -16.60 39.57 20.16
N GLU A 89 -16.77 38.38 20.75
CA GLU A 89 -17.62 37.26 20.35
C GLU A 89 -19.04 37.67 19.90
N ASP A 90 -19.51 37.04 18.82
CA ASP A 90 -20.94 36.86 18.59
C ASP A 90 -21.26 35.36 18.54
N LYS A 91 -22.11 34.93 19.47
CA LYS A 91 -22.58 33.55 19.64
C LYS A 91 -23.76 33.32 18.70
N SER A 92 -23.53 32.61 17.60
CA SER A 92 -24.61 31.99 16.83
C SER A 92 -24.37 30.48 16.70
N GLU A 93 -25.29 29.71 17.29
CA GLU A 93 -25.33 28.25 17.24
C GLU A 93 -25.37 27.74 15.79
N ALA A 94 -24.22 27.26 15.30
CA ALA A 94 -24.15 26.52 14.06
C ALA A 94 -24.69 25.10 14.31
N LYS A 95 -25.83 24.78 13.68
CA LYS A 95 -26.38 23.43 13.61
C LYS A 95 -25.29 22.46 13.12
N THR A 96 -24.94 21.51 13.97
CA THR A 96 -23.93 20.48 13.67
C THR A 96 -24.46 19.54 12.59
N GLY A 97 -24.04 19.75 11.34
CA GLY A 97 -24.21 18.78 10.26
C GLY A 97 -23.36 17.52 10.48
N ASP A 98 -23.84 16.39 9.96
CA ASP A 98 -23.23 15.07 10.09
C ASP A 98 -21.79 15.05 9.54
N PRO A 99 -20.76 14.66 10.32
CA PRO A 99 -19.38 14.56 9.84
C PRO A 99 -19.16 13.41 8.84
N PHE A 100 -20.15 12.54 8.62
CA PHE A 100 -20.11 11.42 7.68
C PHE A 100 -20.94 11.62 6.42
N ASP A 101 -21.54 12.80 6.22
CA ASP A 101 -22.23 13.12 4.98
C ASP A 101 -21.22 13.51 3.88
N LEU A 102 -20.78 12.51 3.13
CA LEU A 102 -19.98 12.67 1.91
C LEU A 102 -20.86 12.64 0.64
N SER A 103 -22.18 12.86 0.79
CA SER A 103 -23.16 12.80 -0.30
C SER A 103 -23.58 14.16 -0.85
N SER A 104 -23.03 15.27 -0.36
CA SER A 104 -23.32 16.59 -0.94
C SER A 104 -22.66 16.73 -2.31
N GLU A 105 -23.48 16.66 -3.36
CA GLU A 105 -23.13 16.95 -4.76
C GLU A 105 -22.81 18.44 -5.03
N ASP A 106 -22.72 19.29 -3.99
CA ASP A 106 -22.68 20.76 -4.15
C ASP A 106 -21.31 21.39 -4.42
N ASP A 107 -20.21 20.62 -4.49
CA ASP A 107 -18.86 21.16 -4.79
C ASP A 107 -18.33 20.85 -6.21
N LEU A 108 -19.19 20.37 -7.12
CA LEU A 108 -18.87 20.24 -8.55
C LEU A 108 -19.52 21.36 -9.38
N HIS A 109 -19.19 22.62 -9.09
CA HIS A 109 -19.52 23.73 -10.00
C HIS A 109 -18.29 24.08 -10.88
N PRO A 110 -18.33 23.89 -12.21
CA PRO A 110 -17.18 24.12 -13.10
C PRO A 110 -16.75 25.59 -13.30
N GLU A 111 -17.31 26.56 -12.57
CA GLU A 111 -17.16 27.98 -12.90
C GLU A 111 -16.02 28.73 -12.18
N LYS A 112 -15.26 28.09 -11.28
CA LYS A 112 -14.14 28.77 -10.58
C LYS A 112 -12.74 28.53 -11.16
N TYR A 113 -12.60 27.68 -12.18
CA TYR A 113 -11.32 27.51 -12.89
C TYR A 113 -11.30 28.33 -14.19
N ARG A 114 -11.03 29.64 -14.09
CA ARG A 114 -10.59 30.44 -15.24
C ARG A 114 -9.06 30.38 -15.35
N PRO A 115 -8.49 29.82 -16.42
CA PRO A 115 -7.06 29.98 -16.67
C PRO A 115 -6.77 31.43 -17.06
N LEU A 116 -5.79 32.05 -16.40
CA LEU A 116 -5.14 33.28 -16.85
C LEU A 116 -4.56 33.06 -18.26
N LYS A 117 -5.32 33.44 -19.30
CA LYS A 117 -4.82 33.49 -20.68
C LYS A 117 -3.78 34.60 -20.78
N ARG A 118 -2.50 34.22 -20.89
CA ARG A 118 -1.44 35.07 -21.43
C ARG A 118 -1.81 35.48 -22.86
N LYS A 119 -1.87 36.78 -23.11
CA LYS A 119 -1.98 37.37 -24.46
C LYS A 119 -0.74 37.00 -25.27
N LEU A 120 -0.92 36.25 -26.35
CA LEU A 120 -0.01 36.28 -27.48
C LEU A 120 -0.77 36.95 -28.64
N CYS A 121 -0.23 38.05 -29.13
CA CYS A 121 -0.67 38.69 -30.38
C CYS A 121 -0.40 37.75 -31.56
N THR A 122 -1.35 37.68 -32.49
CA THR A 122 -1.07 37.80 -33.94
C THR A 122 -2.37 37.98 -34.72
N ASP A 123 -2.23 38.79 -35.77
CA ASP A 123 -3.26 39.40 -36.58
C ASP A 123 -4.00 38.48 -37.56
N ILE A 124 -5.13 39.03 -37.98
CA ILE A 124 -6.14 38.59 -38.94
C ILE A 124 -5.58 38.54 -40.37
N ASN A 125 -5.92 37.52 -41.17
CA ASN A 125 -6.57 37.68 -42.49
C ASN A 125 -6.78 36.39 -43.33
N SER A 126 -8.07 36.15 -43.63
CA SER A 126 -8.68 35.90 -44.97
C SER A 126 -8.41 34.63 -45.82
N CYS A 127 -9.50 34.26 -46.51
CA CYS A 127 -9.66 33.34 -47.67
C CYS A 127 -9.61 31.83 -47.37
N GLY A 128 -10.48 30.98 -47.91
CA GLY A 128 -11.51 31.13 -48.94
C GLY A 128 -12.13 29.75 -49.21
N GLN A 129 -13.38 29.76 -49.68
CA GLN A 129 -14.19 28.57 -50.01
C GLN A 129 -13.54 27.70 -51.09
N ASN A 130 -13.78 26.38 -51.05
CA ASN A 130 -14.23 25.65 -52.24
C ASN A 130 -14.76 24.24 -51.91
N ASN A 131 -15.87 23.93 -52.58
CA ASN A 131 -16.58 22.66 -52.63
C ASN A 131 -15.82 21.62 -53.46
N ASN A 132 -16.02 20.33 -53.18
CA ASN A 132 -16.41 19.36 -54.21
C ASN A 132 -16.88 18.03 -53.61
N ALA A 133 -17.95 17.51 -54.20
CA ALA A 133 -18.64 16.27 -53.90
C ALA A 133 -18.22 15.15 -54.87
N SER A 134 -18.31 13.89 -54.42
CA SER A 134 -18.52 12.62 -55.16
C SER A 134 -17.88 11.50 -54.32
N SER A 135 -18.41 10.30 -54.11
CA SER A 135 -19.55 9.56 -54.65
C SER A 135 -19.58 8.22 -53.89
N GLU A 136 -20.75 7.74 -53.49
CA GLU A 136 -20.97 6.33 -53.11
C GLU A 136 -20.98 5.42 -54.35
N PRO A 137 -20.87 4.09 -54.16
CA PRO A 137 -22.06 3.30 -54.45
C PRO A 137 -22.43 2.20 -53.43
N ALA A 138 -23.72 1.86 -53.54
CA ALA A 138 -24.61 0.98 -52.79
C ALA A 138 -24.23 -0.52 -52.60
N GLU A 139 -24.67 -0.99 -51.42
CA GLU A 139 -25.44 -2.20 -51.08
C GLU A 139 -25.06 -3.63 -51.53
N GLY A 140 -24.90 -4.49 -50.51
CA GLY A 140 -25.09 -5.93 -50.56
C GLY A 140 -25.57 -6.45 -49.19
N LYS A 141 -26.78 -7.01 -49.16
CA LYS A 141 -27.66 -7.30 -48.00
C LYS A 141 -27.19 -8.44 -47.09
N GLY A 142 -27.56 -8.33 -45.80
CA GLY A 142 -28.12 -9.44 -45.02
C GLY A 142 -27.59 -9.63 -43.60
N ALA A 143 -28.32 -9.12 -42.59
CA ALA A 143 -28.75 -9.88 -41.40
C ALA A 143 -29.45 -8.98 -40.36
N ALA A 144 -30.76 -9.21 -40.23
CA ALA A 144 -31.69 -8.94 -39.13
C ALA A 144 -31.29 -7.96 -38.01
N ASP A 145 -32.04 -6.86 -37.95
CA ASP A 145 -32.30 -6.04 -36.77
C ASP A 145 -32.90 -6.87 -35.63
N ILE A 146 -32.28 -6.82 -34.46
CA ILE A 146 -32.98 -6.93 -33.17
C ILE A 146 -32.43 -5.82 -32.27
N ASP A 147 -33.15 -4.72 -32.29
CA ASP A 147 -33.00 -3.58 -31.40
C ASP A 147 -33.69 -3.92 -30.06
N SER A 148 -32.95 -3.94 -28.94
CA SER A 148 -33.46 -3.75 -27.57
C SER A 148 -32.31 -3.75 -26.54
N PRO A 149 -31.93 -2.59 -25.98
CA PRO A 149 -31.01 -2.49 -24.85
C PRO A 149 -31.78 -2.67 -23.54
N ALA A 150 -32.03 -3.92 -23.13
CA ALA A 150 -32.75 -4.23 -21.88
C ALA A 150 -31.91 -5.01 -20.84
N VAL A 151 -30.62 -5.28 -21.09
CA VAL A 151 -29.80 -6.14 -20.19
C VAL A 151 -28.69 -5.38 -19.45
N ALA A 152 -28.58 -4.05 -19.60
CA ALA A 152 -27.51 -3.24 -18.98
C ALA A 152 -27.97 -2.22 -17.93
N ALA A 153 -29.28 -2.13 -17.63
CA ALA A 153 -29.83 -1.08 -16.76
C ALA A 153 -30.31 -1.57 -15.38
N GLU A 154 -30.27 -2.87 -15.09
CA GLU A 154 -30.82 -3.42 -13.83
C GLU A 154 -29.76 -3.66 -12.75
N ALA A 155 -28.51 -3.22 -12.96
CA ALA A 155 -27.40 -3.42 -12.03
C ALA A 155 -26.92 -2.14 -11.33
N VAL A 156 -27.76 -1.10 -11.16
CA VAL A 156 -27.47 0.01 -10.22
C VAL A 156 -28.77 0.58 -9.63
N SER A 157 -29.47 -0.23 -8.84
CA SER A 157 -30.44 0.29 -7.87
C SER A 157 -30.17 -0.39 -6.53
N LEU A 158 -29.10 0.06 -5.89
CA LEU A 158 -28.77 -0.35 -4.53
C LEU A 158 -29.79 0.28 -3.59
N LYS A 159 -30.66 -0.54 -2.98
CA LYS A 159 -31.30 -0.16 -1.72
C LYS A 159 -30.17 0.05 -0.70
N THR A 160 -29.86 1.30 -0.41
CA THR A 160 -28.91 1.81 0.59
C THR A 160 -29.28 1.45 2.04
N SER A 161 -30.20 0.51 2.26
CA SER A 161 -30.85 0.26 3.55
C SER A 161 -30.07 -0.62 4.54
N GLU A 162 -28.89 -1.14 4.19
CA GLU A 162 -28.15 -2.08 5.06
C GLU A 162 -26.77 -1.61 5.53
N ILE A 163 -26.31 -0.43 5.12
CA ILE A 163 -25.12 0.17 5.73
C ILE A 163 -25.56 0.82 7.04
N LYS A 164 -25.36 0.11 8.16
CA LYS A 164 -25.51 0.70 9.50
C LYS A 164 -24.65 1.96 9.57
N LYS A 165 -25.24 3.07 10.04
CA LYS A 165 -24.50 4.32 10.26
C LYS A 165 -23.25 4.01 11.11
N PRO A 166 -22.08 4.59 10.76
CA PRO A 166 -20.86 4.38 11.54
C PRO A 166 -21.09 4.77 13.00
N LYS A 167 -20.40 4.10 13.93
CA LYS A 167 -20.37 4.52 15.33
C LYS A 167 -20.00 6.02 15.36
N THR A 168 -20.78 6.81 16.09
CA THR A 168 -20.59 8.27 16.17
C THR A 168 -19.26 8.67 16.81
N LYS A 169 -18.58 7.75 17.49
CA LYS A 169 -17.22 7.93 18.03
C LYS A 169 -16.52 6.59 18.24
N TYR A 170 -15.34 6.40 17.66
CA TYR A 170 -14.45 5.27 17.95
C TYR A 170 -13.50 5.63 19.09
N ARG A 171 -13.11 4.65 19.91
CA ARG A 171 -11.91 4.76 20.75
C ARG A 171 -10.72 4.41 19.87
N VAL A 172 -9.82 5.37 19.69
CA VAL A 172 -8.69 5.23 18.76
C VAL A 172 -7.39 5.16 19.55
N ALA A 173 -6.68 4.04 19.43
CA ALA A 173 -5.30 3.92 19.88
C ALA A 173 -4.35 4.35 18.77
N TYR A 174 -3.36 5.19 19.08
CA TYR A 174 -2.30 5.59 18.17
C TYR A 174 -0.97 5.14 18.77
N VAL A 175 -0.33 4.15 18.15
CA VAL A 175 0.93 3.59 18.66
C VAL A 175 2.07 4.52 18.28
N HIS A 176 2.67 5.15 19.28
CA HIS A 176 3.70 6.16 19.08
C HIS A 176 4.55 6.32 20.34
N SER A 177 5.85 6.56 20.13
CA SER A 177 6.75 7.11 21.13
C SER A 177 7.85 7.92 20.44
N LYS A 178 8.53 8.78 21.20
CA LYS A 178 9.70 9.52 20.71
C LYS A 178 10.77 8.57 20.15
N GLN A 179 11.04 7.46 20.84
CA GLN A 179 12.01 6.46 20.42
C GLN A 179 11.62 5.79 19.09
N LEU A 180 10.34 5.42 18.92
CA LEU A 180 9.86 4.83 17.67
C LEU A 180 9.95 5.84 16.52
N LEU A 181 9.62 7.10 16.79
CA LEU A 181 9.77 8.17 15.80
C LEU A 181 11.23 8.34 15.38
N GLU A 182 12.15 8.50 16.33
CA GLU A 182 13.58 8.66 16.07
C GLU A 182 14.12 7.48 15.24
N LYS A 183 13.82 6.24 15.66
CA LYS A 183 14.26 5.02 14.96
C LYS A 183 13.69 4.91 13.56
N ALA A 184 12.39 5.15 13.38
CA ALA A 184 11.79 5.12 12.05
C ALA A 184 12.35 6.21 11.13
N ASN A 185 12.80 7.33 11.69
CA ASN A 185 13.43 8.42 10.93
C ASN A 185 14.86 8.08 10.47
N GLU A 186 15.48 7.02 11.00
CA GLU A 186 16.81 6.54 10.62
C GLU A 186 16.78 5.61 9.38
N LEU A 187 15.60 5.19 8.91
CA LEU A 187 15.45 4.31 7.74
C LEU A 187 15.83 5.04 6.45
N ILE A 188 16.95 4.65 5.82
CA ILE A 188 17.54 5.38 4.67
C ILE A 188 16.54 5.61 3.53
N ARG A 189 15.69 4.62 3.22
CA ARG A 189 14.73 4.67 2.10
C ARG A 189 13.54 5.60 2.34
N ILE A 190 13.19 5.88 3.59
CA ILE A 190 12.00 6.67 3.96
C ILE A 190 12.30 7.73 5.04
N LYS A 191 13.56 8.18 5.11
CA LYS A 191 14.05 9.15 6.09
C LYS A 191 13.25 10.45 6.02
N GLY A 192 12.76 10.94 7.16
CA GLY A 192 11.94 12.15 7.27
C GLY A 192 10.43 11.90 7.19
N ARG A 193 9.98 10.75 6.65
CA ARG A 193 8.55 10.50 6.42
C ARG A 193 7.75 10.42 7.72
N ALA A 194 8.27 9.64 8.68
CA ALA A 194 7.58 9.41 9.95
C ALA A 194 7.44 10.70 10.79
N GLU A 195 8.43 11.58 10.70
CA GLU A 195 8.46 12.90 11.34
C GLU A 195 7.39 13.83 10.76
N LEU A 196 7.30 13.92 9.43
CA LEU A 196 6.24 14.69 8.77
C LEU A 196 4.84 14.20 9.16
N VAL A 197 4.62 12.89 9.16
CA VAL A 197 3.33 12.28 9.52
C VAL A 197 2.95 12.63 10.96
N HIS A 198 3.83 12.37 11.91
CA HIS A 198 3.53 12.62 13.33
C HIS A 198 3.35 14.12 13.61
N SER A 199 4.24 14.95 13.08
CA SER A 199 4.20 16.40 13.27
C SER A 199 2.92 17.00 12.69
N LEU A 200 2.47 16.55 11.50
CA LEU A 200 1.21 17.01 10.92
C LEU A 200 0.02 16.60 11.79
N ILE A 201 -0.10 15.32 12.17
CA ILE A 201 -1.16 14.81 13.07
C ILE A 201 -1.22 15.63 14.37
N SER A 202 -0.06 15.97 14.93
CA SER A 202 0.07 16.82 16.11
C SER A 202 -0.44 18.25 15.84
N SER A 203 0.04 18.89 14.76
CA SER A 203 -0.26 20.28 14.41
C SER A 203 -1.75 20.53 14.10
N VAL A 204 -2.44 19.55 13.52
CA VAL A 204 -3.89 19.62 13.27
C VAL A 204 -4.74 19.29 14.52
N GLY A 205 -4.09 19.11 15.68
CA GLY A 205 -4.75 18.92 16.96
C GLY A 205 -5.43 17.57 17.14
N LEU A 206 -5.01 16.54 16.39
CA LEU A 206 -5.66 15.21 16.47
C LEU A 206 -5.27 14.45 17.74
N LEU A 207 -4.06 14.64 18.28
CA LEU A 207 -3.54 13.85 19.41
C LEU A 207 -4.46 13.87 20.65
N GLN A 208 -5.17 14.97 20.90
CA GLN A 208 -6.10 15.08 22.02
C GLN A 208 -7.35 14.15 21.92
N TYR A 209 -7.57 13.57 20.74
CA TYR A 209 -8.66 12.63 20.48
C TYR A 209 -8.19 11.18 20.38
N LEU A 210 -6.88 10.94 20.51
CA LEU A 210 -6.27 9.62 20.39
C LEU A 210 -5.73 9.18 21.75
N GLN A 211 -5.85 7.89 22.04
CA GLN A 211 -5.10 7.27 23.11
C GLN A 211 -3.71 6.93 22.58
N VAL A 212 -2.70 7.74 22.92
CA VAL A 212 -1.31 7.46 22.55
C VAL A 212 -0.82 6.25 23.36
N VAL A 213 -0.40 5.19 22.67
CA VAL A 213 0.07 3.94 23.27
C VAL A 213 1.55 3.77 22.95
N SER A 214 2.37 3.56 23.97
CA SER A 214 3.79 3.31 23.78
C SER A 214 4.01 1.93 23.12
N PRO A 215 4.90 1.82 22.11
CA PRO A 215 5.30 0.55 21.55
C PRO A 215 6.24 -0.20 22.50
N ARG A 216 6.44 -1.49 22.24
CA ARG A 216 7.57 -2.28 22.75
C ARG A 216 8.37 -2.81 21.57
N CYS A 217 9.60 -3.26 21.80
CA CYS A 217 10.26 -4.11 20.81
C CYS A 217 9.52 -5.45 20.70
N ALA A 218 9.37 -5.96 19.49
CA ALA A 218 9.06 -7.36 19.27
C ALA A 218 10.20 -8.20 19.86
N THR A 219 9.83 -9.22 20.63
CA THR A 219 10.78 -10.19 21.14
C THR A 219 11.24 -11.10 19.99
N GLU A 220 12.36 -11.77 20.17
CA GLU A 220 12.80 -12.79 19.21
C GLU A 220 11.73 -13.87 19.01
N THR A 221 11.03 -14.28 20.07
CA THR A 221 9.90 -15.20 19.98
C THR A 221 8.76 -14.66 19.13
N ASP A 222 8.45 -13.36 19.23
CA ASP A 222 7.43 -12.73 18.38
C ASP A 222 7.84 -12.83 16.90
N ILE A 223 9.07 -12.42 16.57
CA ILE A 223 9.58 -12.38 15.18
C ILE A 223 9.68 -13.79 14.57
N LEU A 224 10.18 -14.76 15.36
CA LEU A 224 10.27 -16.17 14.96
C LEU A 224 8.91 -16.87 14.83
N GLY A 225 7.83 -16.22 15.26
CA GLY A 225 6.46 -16.70 14.99
C GLY A 225 6.15 -16.78 13.49
N PHE A 226 6.87 -16.03 12.66
CA PHE A 226 6.79 -16.11 11.20
C PHE A 226 8.15 -16.35 10.55
N HIS A 227 9.14 -15.49 10.85
CA HIS A 227 10.42 -15.49 10.15
C HIS A 227 11.29 -16.68 10.53
N CYS A 228 12.14 -17.13 9.60
CA CYS A 228 13.05 -18.24 9.89
C CYS A 228 14.19 -17.81 10.84
N PRO A 229 14.66 -18.71 11.74
CA PRO A 229 15.73 -18.40 12.67
C PRO A 229 17.02 -17.91 12.01
N ASP A 230 17.40 -18.49 10.88
CA ASP A 230 18.67 -18.15 10.21
C ASP A 230 18.64 -16.74 9.60
N TYR A 231 17.50 -16.33 9.02
CA TYR A 231 17.31 -14.97 8.50
C TYR A 231 17.29 -13.93 9.63
N VAL A 232 16.58 -14.20 10.72
CA VAL A 232 16.56 -13.32 11.91
C VAL A 232 17.95 -13.23 12.53
N ALA A 233 18.62 -14.38 12.61
CA ALA A 233 20.05 -14.58 12.83
C ALA A 233 20.90 -13.52 12.15
N PHE A 234 20.87 -13.63 10.82
CA PHE A 234 21.65 -12.82 9.92
C PHE A 234 21.30 -11.34 9.99
N LEU A 235 20.01 -10.97 10.02
CA LEU A 235 19.59 -9.57 10.06
C LEU A 235 20.03 -8.87 11.35
N ARG A 236 20.01 -9.57 12.48
CA ARG A 236 20.50 -9.05 13.77
C ARG A 236 22.00 -8.82 13.74
N ASP A 237 22.75 -9.83 13.29
CA ASP A 237 24.22 -9.80 13.37
C ASP A 237 24.84 -8.91 12.27
N SER A 238 24.17 -8.79 11.11
CA SER A 238 24.59 -7.91 10.00
C SER A 238 24.29 -6.42 10.22
N GLY A 239 23.56 -6.08 11.29
CA GLY A 239 23.22 -4.71 11.66
C GLY A 239 24.41 -3.88 12.18
N ASP A 240 25.60 -4.47 12.32
CA ASP A 240 26.83 -3.79 12.76
C ASP A 240 27.77 -3.38 11.60
N VAL A 241 27.38 -3.65 10.34
CA VAL A 241 28.18 -3.28 9.15
C VAL A 241 28.08 -1.77 8.89
N PRO A 242 29.21 -1.05 8.62
CA PRO A 242 29.19 0.38 8.31
C PRO A 242 28.31 0.72 7.10
N ASP A 243 27.57 1.83 7.20
CA ASP A 243 26.57 2.26 6.22
C ASP A 243 27.06 2.22 4.76
N GLY A 244 26.21 1.71 3.86
CA GLY A 244 26.33 1.95 2.42
C GLY A 244 27.41 1.14 1.70
N LYS A 245 27.93 0.07 2.29
CA LYS A 245 28.64 -0.94 1.51
C LYS A 245 27.64 -1.95 0.97
N ASP A 246 27.57 -2.08 -0.35
CA ASP A 246 27.15 -3.32 -0.99
C ASP A 246 28.10 -4.40 -0.44
N SER A 247 27.66 -5.11 0.60
CA SER A 247 28.33 -6.33 0.97
C SER A 247 28.11 -7.25 -0.22
N HIS A 248 29.14 -7.48 -1.02
CA HIS A 248 29.22 -8.63 -1.94
C HIS A 248 29.28 -9.96 -1.15
N ASP A 249 28.59 -9.99 -0.01
CA ASP A 249 28.35 -11.14 0.81
C ASP A 249 27.20 -11.89 0.15
N SER A 250 27.51 -13.08 -0.36
CA SER A 250 26.55 -13.96 -1.02
C SER A 250 25.34 -14.25 -0.14
N ASP A 251 25.52 -14.21 1.19
CA ASP A 251 24.47 -14.54 2.13
C ASP A 251 23.48 -13.38 2.26
N ALA A 252 23.94 -12.12 2.25
CA ALA A 252 23.07 -10.94 2.24
C ALA A 252 22.18 -10.90 0.98
N GLU A 253 22.75 -11.16 -0.19
CA GLU A 253 22.00 -11.24 -1.44
C GLU A 253 20.95 -12.37 -1.40
N SER A 254 21.29 -13.53 -0.81
CA SER A 254 20.35 -14.66 -0.68
C SER A 254 19.15 -14.35 0.21
N TYR A 255 19.33 -13.47 1.21
CA TYR A 255 18.27 -12.97 2.09
C TYR A 255 17.55 -11.73 1.53
N GLY A 256 17.84 -11.32 0.29
CA GLY A 256 17.24 -10.12 -0.31
C GLY A 256 17.73 -8.80 0.28
N LEU A 257 18.81 -8.82 1.06
CA LEU A 257 19.41 -7.66 1.72
C LEU A 257 20.39 -6.96 0.77
N SER A 258 19.85 -6.46 -0.34
CA SER A 258 20.61 -5.77 -1.39
C SER A 258 19.75 -4.68 -2.00
N TYR A 259 20.35 -3.77 -2.77
CA TYR A 259 19.68 -2.73 -3.56
C TYR A 259 18.51 -2.03 -2.85
N ASP A 260 17.28 -2.53 -2.97
CA ASP A 260 16.10 -1.93 -2.36
C ASP A 260 16.14 -2.04 -0.83
N CYS A 261 16.61 -3.15 -0.26
CA CYS A 261 16.72 -3.41 1.18
C CYS A 261 18.19 -3.36 1.66
N PRO A 262 18.86 -2.18 1.68
CA PRO A 262 20.25 -2.09 2.09
C PRO A 262 20.40 -2.45 3.57
N LEU A 263 21.52 -3.10 3.91
CA LEU A 263 21.94 -3.18 5.30
C LEU A 263 22.30 -1.79 5.82
N GLN A 264 21.84 -1.47 7.02
CA GLN A 264 22.17 -0.23 7.71
C GLN A 264 22.31 -0.50 9.20
N LYS A 265 23.08 0.36 9.87
CA LYS A 265 23.28 0.22 11.30
C LYS A 265 21.95 0.28 12.06
N GLY A 266 21.72 -0.69 12.95
CA GLY A 266 20.54 -0.70 13.81
C GLY A 266 19.23 -1.07 13.10
N ILE A 267 19.30 -1.68 11.91
CA ILE A 267 18.12 -2.07 11.13
C ILE A 267 17.25 -3.07 11.91
N PHE A 268 17.86 -4.05 12.56
CA PHE A 268 17.13 -5.08 13.30
C PHE A 268 16.36 -4.50 14.48
N GLU A 269 16.97 -3.59 15.26
CA GLU A 269 16.32 -2.91 16.38
C GLU A 269 15.15 -2.04 15.91
N THR A 270 15.33 -1.35 14.78
CA THR A 270 14.29 -0.51 14.17
C THR A 270 13.11 -1.36 13.71
N CYS A 271 13.37 -2.44 12.97
CA CYS A 271 12.34 -3.38 12.52
C CYS A 271 11.67 -4.10 13.69
N SER A 272 12.41 -4.42 14.75
CA SER A 272 11.86 -5.00 15.98
C SER A 272 10.91 -4.04 16.68
N LEU A 273 11.25 -2.75 16.76
CA LEU A 273 10.41 -1.73 17.38
C LEU A 273 9.14 -1.44 16.55
N ILE A 274 9.24 -1.38 15.22
CA ILE A 274 8.09 -1.24 14.32
C ILE A 274 7.17 -2.46 14.43
N SER A 275 7.75 -3.66 14.43
CA SER A 275 6.99 -4.92 14.57
C SER A 275 6.26 -4.99 15.91
N GLY A 276 6.95 -4.64 16.99
CA GLY A 276 6.33 -4.60 18.31
C GLY A 276 5.28 -3.51 18.44
N ALA A 277 5.38 -2.39 17.71
CA ALA A 277 4.31 -1.39 17.61
C ALA A 277 3.04 -1.98 16.96
N THR A 278 3.17 -2.76 15.88
CA THR A 278 2.03 -3.45 15.25
C THR A 278 1.44 -4.54 16.17
N ILE A 279 2.27 -5.29 16.89
CA ILE A 279 1.80 -6.28 17.88
C ILE A 279 1.05 -5.58 19.03
N VAL A 280 1.54 -4.46 19.54
CA VAL A 280 0.84 -3.65 20.56
C VAL A 280 -0.49 -3.12 20.02
N ALA A 281 -0.53 -2.65 18.76
CA ALA A 281 -1.80 -2.27 18.13
C ALA A 281 -2.80 -3.44 18.13
N ALA A 282 -2.36 -4.65 17.75
CA ALA A 282 -3.19 -5.86 17.82
C ALA A 282 -3.65 -6.18 19.26
N GLU A 283 -2.75 -6.09 20.25
CA GLU A 283 -3.06 -6.30 21.67
C GLU A 283 -4.14 -5.32 22.17
N THR A 284 -4.12 -4.06 21.74
CA THR A 284 -5.17 -3.10 22.12
C THR A 284 -6.56 -3.49 21.61
N LEU A 285 -6.64 -4.07 20.40
CA LEU A 285 -7.89 -4.58 19.83
C LEU A 285 -8.34 -5.88 20.53
N ILE A 286 -7.41 -6.79 20.81
CA ILE A 286 -7.67 -8.04 21.54
C ILE A 286 -8.22 -7.73 22.94
N ASN A 287 -7.63 -6.77 23.64
CA ASN A 287 -8.05 -6.39 24.97
C ASN A 287 -9.30 -5.49 24.99
N ASN A 288 -9.88 -5.19 23.82
CA ASN A 288 -11.00 -4.27 23.67
C ASN A 288 -10.72 -2.88 24.30
N ALA A 289 -9.45 -2.47 24.32
CA ALA A 289 -9.02 -1.16 24.80
C ALA A 289 -9.35 -0.05 23.78
N ALA A 290 -9.31 -0.39 22.50
CA ALA A 290 -9.67 0.48 21.39
C ALA A 290 -10.61 -0.22 20.40
N ASP A 291 -11.39 0.57 19.65
CA ASP A 291 -12.15 0.10 18.49
C ASP A 291 -11.28 0.15 17.22
N VAL A 292 -10.37 1.14 17.14
CA VAL A 292 -9.41 1.32 16.05
C VAL A 292 -8.01 1.48 16.64
N ALA A 293 -7.02 0.77 16.09
CA ALA A 293 -5.62 0.90 16.47
C ALA A 293 -4.77 1.30 15.26
N ILE A 294 -3.94 2.32 15.41
CA ILE A 294 -3.18 2.93 14.30
C ILE A 294 -1.68 2.76 14.55
N ASN A 295 -0.96 2.22 13.56
CA ASN A 295 0.49 2.23 13.50
C ASN A 295 0.97 2.66 12.10
N TRP A 296 1.22 3.95 11.91
CA TRP A 296 1.72 4.49 10.63
C TRP A 296 3.19 4.14 10.34
N TYR A 297 3.92 3.59 11.30
CA TYR A 297 5.30 3.14 11.13
C TYR A 297 5.40 1.76 10.47
N GLY A 298 4.32 0.96 10.57
CA GLY A 298 4.22 -0.41 10.05
C GLY A 298 3.59 -0.47 8.66
N GLY A 299 3.19 -1.67 8.25
CA GLY A 299 2.60 -1.93 6.93
C GLY A 299 3.59 -2.46 5.90
N TRP A 300 4.66 -3.13 6.35
CA TRP A 300 5.76 -3.63 5.50
C TRP A 300 5.39 -5.00 4.90
N HIS A 301 4.52 -4.97 3.89
CA HIS A 301 3.82 -6.15 3.37
C HIS A 301 4.65 -7.10 2.49
N HIS A 302 5.85 -6.71 2.04
CA HIS A 302 6.65 -7.51 1.10
C HIS A 302 7.61 -8.50 1.76
N ALA A 303 7.94 -8.30 3.04
CA ALA A 303 8.89 -9.16 3.74
C ALA A 303 8.38 -10.60 3.76
N LYS A 304 9.26 -11.52 3.36
CA LYS A 304 8.99 -12.97 3.28
C LYS A 304 9.40 -13.66 4.56
N ARG A 305 9.14 -14.96 4.62
CA ARG A 305 9.54 -15.79 5.77
C ARG A 305 11.06 -15.74 6.01
N ASP A 306 11.83 -15.77 4.94
CA ASP A 306 13.28 -15.92 4.95
C ASP A 306 13.98 -14.90 4.05
N SER A 307 13.34 -13.79 3.70
CA SER A 307 14.00 -12.74 2.90
C SER A 307 13.33 -11.38 3.06
N ALA A 308 14.14 -10.33 2.93
CA ALA A 308 13.70 -8.96 2.74
C ALA A 308 13.31 -8.73 1.28
N ALA A 309 12.37 -7.81 1.04
CA ALA A 309 11.98 -7.38 -0.31
C ALA A 309 11.26 -6.03 -0.24
N GLY A 310 11.42 -5.16 -1.25
CA GLY A 310 10.60 -3.96 -1.38
C GLY A 310 10.63 -3.06 -0.14
N PHE A 311 11.82 -2.82 0.39
CA PHE A 311 12.09 -2.09 1.64
C PHE A 311 11.67 -2.82 2.94
N CYS A 312 10.99 -3.95 2.84
CA CYS A 312 10.44 -4.68 3.98
C CYS A 312 11.40 -5.76 4.48
N TYR A 313 11.90 -5.62 5.72
CA TYR A 313 12.82 -6.58 6.34
C TYR A 313 12.08 -7.56 7.26
N ILE A 314 11.14 -7.08 8.08
CA ILE A 314 10.30 -7.89 8.95
C ILE A 314 8.84 -7.59 8.62
N ASN A 315 8.03 -8.63 8.45
CA ASN A 315 6.62 -8.49 8.09
C ASN A 315 5.79 -8.23 9.36
N ASP A 316 5.75 -6.97 9.80
CA ASP A 316 5.00 -6.57 10.99
C ASP A 316 3.51 -6.90 10.89
N ILE A 317 2.97 -6.90 9.68
CA ILE A 317 1.56 -7.22 9.40
C ILE A 317 1.27 -8.68 9.74
N VAL A 318 2.10 -9.61 9.27
CA VAL A 318 1.94 -11.04 9.56
C VAL A 318 2.02 -11.28 11.06
N LEU A 319 2.97 -10.66 11.75
CA LEU A 319 3.10 -10.77 13.22
C LEU A 319 1.87 -10.19 13.94
N GLY A 320 1.34 -9.05 13.49
CA GLY A 320 0.10 -8.47 13.99
C GLY A 320 -1.11 -9.38 13.77
N ILE A 321 -1.23 -10.00 12.59
CA ILE A 321 -2.31 -10.96 12.28
C ILE A 321 -2.19 -12.21 13.15
N LEU A 322 -0.98 -12.75 13.35
CA LEU A 322 -0.75 -13.88 14.26
C LEU A 322 -1.16 -13.54 15.69
N LYS A 323 -0.87 -12.31 16.15
CA LYS A 323 -1.34 -11.83 17.45
C LYS A 323 -2.87 -11.79 17.52
N LEU A 324 -3.52 -11.18 16.52
CA LEU A 324 -4.99 -11.13 16.44
C LEU A 324 -5.63 -12.53 16.41
N ARG A 325 -4.97 -13.54 15.83
CA ARG A 325 -5.47 -14.93 15.79
C ARG A 325 -5.58 -15.59 17.17
N GLU A 326 -4.93 -15.04 18.20
CA GLU A 326 -5.11 -15.50 19.58
C GLU A 326 -6.56 -15.29 20.07
N LYS A 327 -7.30 -14.34 19.50
CA LYS A 327 -8.70 -14.04 19.87
C LYS A 327 -9.71 -14.21 18.74
N PHE A 328 -9.36 -13.81 17.53
CA PHE A 328 -10.30 -13.75 16.40
C PHE A 328 -10.08 -14.92 15.44
N ASP A 329 -11.14 -15.63 15.08
CA ASP A 329 -11.14 -16.78 14.17
C ASP A 329 -10.95 -16.39 12.71
N ARG A 330 -11.57 -15.28 12.28
CA ARG A 330 -11.54 -14.78 10.90
C ARG A 330 -11.03 -13.36 10.83
N ILE A 331 -9.84 -13.21 10.24
CA ILE A 331 -9.15 -11.93 10.07
C ILE A 331 -9.19 -11.54 8.60
N LEU A 332 -9.69 -10.34 8.31
CA LEU A 332 -9.63 -9.79 6.97
C LEU A 332 -8.43 -8.84 6.88
N TYR A 333 -7.49 -9.17 6.00
CA TYR A 333 -6.44 -8.27 5.57
C TYR A 333 -6.86 -7.59 4.27
N VAL A 334 -6.85 -6.26 4.27
CA VAL A 334 -7.15 -5.43 3.10
C VAL A 334 -5.93 -4.56 2.82
N ASP A 335 -5.51 -4.56 1.57
CA ASP A 335 -4.31 -3.88 1.09
C ASP A 335 -4.68 -2.93 -0.04
N ILE A 336 -4.46 -1.64 0.19
CA ILE A 336 -4.67 -0.56 -0.79
C ILE A 336 -3.36 0.14 -1.16
N ASP A 337 -2.22 -0.48 -0.87
CA ASP A 337 -0.92 -0.10 -1.43
C ASP A 337 -0.94 -0.23 -2.95
N LEU A 338 -0.08 0.53 -3.62
CA LEU A 338 0.10 0.41 -5.06
C LEU A 338 0.60 -0.99 -5.45
N HIS A 339 1.42 -1.60 -4.61
CA HIS A 339 2.04 -2.89 -4.85
C HIS A 339 1.20 -4.04 -4.28
N HIS A 340 1.32 -5.22 -4.90
CA HIS A 340 0.66 -6.41 -4.35
C HIS A 340 1.26 -6.77 -2.99
N GLY A 341 0.40 -6.95 -1.98
CA GLY A 341 0.75 -7.40 -0.62
C GLY A 341 1.16 -8.87 -0.54
N ASP A 342 2.18 -9.23 -1.32
CA ASP A 342 2.59 -10.58 -1.63
C ASP A 342 3.17 -11.34 -0.44
N GLY A 343 3.92 -10.69 0.47
CA GLY A 343 4.42 -11.32 1.68
C GLY A 343 3.30 -11.75 2.63
N VAL A 344 2.26 -10.92 2.77
CA VAL A 344 1.09 -11.25 3.60
C VAL A 344 0.23 -12.32 2.93
N GLU A 345 0.03 -12.23 1.61
CA GLU A 345 -0.68 -13.28 0.85
C GLU A 345 0.03 -14.62 0.97
N GLU A 346 1.34 -14.68 0.75
CA GLU A 346 2.12 -15.91 0.83
C GLU A 346 2.04 -16.55 2.22
N ALA A 347 2.16 -15.76 3.29
CA ALA A 347 2.08 -16.22 4.67
C ALA A 347 0.74 -16.91 5.01
N PHE A 348 -0.35 -16.53 4.34
CA PHE A 348 -1.70 -17.01 4.66
C PHE A 348 -2.40 -17.76 3.51
N CYS A 349 -1.75 -17.94 2.36
CA CYS A 349 -2.36 -18.52 1.16
C CYS A 349 -2.93 -19.94 1.35
N MET A 350 -2.49 -20.66 2.38
CA MET A 350 -2.92 -22.03 2.70
C MET A 350 -4.03 -22.13 3.75
N THR A 351 -4.45 -21.03 4.38
CA THR A 351 -5.44 -21.04 5.47
C THR A 351 -6.73 -20.29 5.12
N PRO A 352 -7.91 -20.82 5.49
CA PRO A 352 -9.17 -20.09 5.36
C PRO A 352 -9.44 -19.12 6.52
N LYS A 353 -8.54 -19.03 7.51
CA LYS A 353 -8.73 -18.21 8.72
C LYS A 353 -8.33 -16.75 8.52
N VAL A 354 -7.55 -16.47 7.49
CA VAL A 354 -7.14 -15.12 7.10
C VAL A 354 -7.49 -14.97 5.62
N MET A 355 -8.28 -13.96 5.29
CA MET A 355 -8.55 -13.59 3.90
C MET A 355 -7.69 -12.39 3.54
N THR A 356 -6.92 -12.49 2.45
CA THR A 356 -6.14 -11.37 1.90
C THR A 356 -6.88 -10.78 0.72
N VAL A 357 -7.05 -9.45 0.70
CA VAL A 357 -7.66 -8.72 -0.41
C VAL A 357 -6.74 -7.57 -0.81
N SER A 358 -6.17 -7.61 -2.00
CA SER A 358 -5.22 -6.59 -2.47
C SER A 358 -5.67 -5.93 -3.76
N PHE A 359 -5.63 -4.60 -3.77
CA PHE A 359 -5.93 -3.73 -4.91
C PHE A 359 -4.66 -3.04 -5.37
N HIS A 360 -4.05 -3.53 -6.44
CA HIS A 360 -2.69 -3.14 -6.81
C HIS A 360 -2.52 -3.01 -8.31
N LYS A 361 -1.45 -2.32 -8.73
CA LYS A 361 -1.07 -2.31 -10.14
C LYS A 361 -0.52 -3.69 -10.52
N TYR A 362 -1.00 -4.21 -11.65
CA TYR A 362 -0.50 -5.48 -12.20
C TYR A 362 -0.21 -5.34 -13.69
N MET A 363 1.07 -5.31 -14.03
CA MET A 363 1.56 -5.37 -15.41
C MET A 363 2.92 -6.04 -15.46
N PHE A 364 3.31 -6.50 -16.66
CA PHE A 364 4.63 -7.08 -16.87
C PHE A 364 5.73 -6.10 -16.46
N GLY A 365 6.64 -6.56 -15.59
CA GLY A 365 7.77 -5.77 -15.08
C GLY A 365 7.45 -4.84 -13.90
N PHE A 366 6.20 -4.80 -13.41
CA PHE A 366 5.86 -4.06 -12.19
C PHE A 366 6.06 -4.94 -10.95
N PHE A 367 6.75 -4.42 -9.94
CA PHE A 367 7.02 -5.13 -8.69
C PHE A 367 5.72 -5.41 -7.91
N PRO A 368 5.56 -6.56 -7.24
CA PRO A 368 6.48 -7.71 -7.16
C PRO A 368 6.29 -8.76 -8.28
N GLY A 369 5.42 -8.51 -9.26
CA GLY A 369 5.13 -9.42 -10.37
C GLY A 369 4.11 -10.53 -10.07
N THR A 370 3.61 -10.61 -8.84
CA THR A 370 2.54 -11.51 -8.38
C THR A 370 1.20 -10.76 -8.25
N GLY A 371 0.13 -11.44 -7.83
CA GLY A 371 -1.18 -10.79 -7.61
C GLY A 371 -2.08 -10.83 -8.85
N SER A 372 -1.90 -11.82 -9.71
CA SER A 372 -2.84 -12.03 -10.82
C SER A 372 -4.24 -12.29 -10.27
N VAL A 373 -5.29 -11.94 -11.02
CA VAL A 373 -6.67 -12.35 -10.69
C VAL A 373 -6.83 -13.88 -10.57
N ARG A 374 -5.89 -14.67 -11.12
CA ARG A 374 -5.84 -16.13 -11.03
C ARG A 374 -5.22 -16.64 -9.72
N ASP A 375 -4.48 -15.79 -9.01
CA ASP A 375 -3.86 -16.12 -7.74
C ASP A 375 -4.97 -16.05 -6.68
N ILE A 376 -5.32 -17.23 -6.16
CA ILE A 376 -6.51 -17.44 -5.32
C ILE A 376 -6.18 -18.18 -4.03
N GLY A 377 -4.91 -18.30 -3.65
CA GLY A 377 -4.49 -19.17 -2.57
C GLY A 377 -4.51 -20.65 -2.94
N THR A 378 -4.05 -21.49 -2.02
CA THR A 378 -3.79 -22.92 -2.25
C THR A 378 -4.32 -23.77 -1.10
N GLY A 379 -4.44 -25.08 -1.31
CA GLY A 379 -4.91 -26.01 -0.27
C GLY A 379 -6.24 -25.56 0.37
N LYS A 380 -6.27 -25.45 1.70
CA LYS A 380 -7.45 -24.99 2.45
C LYS A 380 -7.69 -23.48 2.35
N GLY A 381 -6.69 -22.70 1.94
CA GLY A 381 -6.80 -21.26 1.70
C GLY A 381 -7.23 -20.92 0.27
N LYS A 382 -7.53 -21.92 -0.57
CA LYS A 382 -8.06 -21.68 -1.91
C LYS A 382 -9.35 -20.85 -1.83
N TYR A 383 -9.38 -19.78 -2.61
CA TYR A 383 -10.36 -18.69 -2.68
C TYR A 383 -10.38 -17.73 -1.47
N TYR A 384 -9.41 -17.80 -0.57
CA TYR A 384 -9.21 -16.83 0.53
C TYR A 384 -8.12 -15.78 0.21
N SER A 385 -7.54 -15.84 -0.98
CA SER A 385 -6.73 -14.75 -1.55
C SER A 385 -7.50 -14.10 -2.70
N VAL A 386 -7.76 -12.81 -2.60
CA VAL A 386 -8.54 -12.01 -3.55
C VAL A 386 -7.68 -10.90 -4.11
N ASN A 387 -7.19 -11.12 -5.33
CA ASN A 387 -6.38 -10.15 -6.05
C ASN A 387 -7.20 -9.35 -7.05
N VAL A 388 -7.04 -8.02 -6.99
CA VAL A 388 -7.69 -7.03 -7.86
C VAL A 388 -6.60 -6.31 -8.66
N PRO A 389 -6.10 -6.91 -9.77
CA PRO A 389 -5.12 -6.30 -10.63
C PRO A 389 -5.70 -5.09 -11.37
N LEU A 390 -5.06 -3.94 -11.25
CA LEU A 390 -5.45 -2.68 -11.88
C LEU A 390 -4.34 -2.15 -12.80
N LEU A 391 -4.70 -1.20 -13.65
CA LEU A 391 -3.82 -0.53 -14.60
C LEU A 391 -3.50 0.90 -14.16
N ASP A 392 -2.56 1.54 -14.85
CA ASP A 392 -2.15 2.91 -14.57
C ASP A 392 -3.31 3.92 -14.61
N GLY A 393 -3.18 4.96 -13.79
CA GLY A 393 -4.02 6.15 -13.86
C GLY A 393 -5.43 6.02 -13.31
N ILE A 394 -5.76 4.92 -12.61
CA ILE A 394 -7.07 4.77 -11.95
C ILE A 394 -7.34 5.97 -11.03
N ARG A 395 -8.58 6.47 -11.05
CA ARG A 395 -9.04 7.63 -10.28
C ARG A 395 -9.96 7.21 -9.14
N ASP A 396 -10.24 8.15 -8.24
CA ASP A 396 -11.03 7.91 -7.03
C ASP A 396 -12.37 7.23 -7.29
N ALA A 397 -13.13 7.67 -8.30
CA ALA A 397 -14.46 7.14 -8.59
C ALA A 397 -14.41 5.67 -9.02
N GLU A 398 -13.55 5.35 -9.99
CA GLU A 398 -13.34 3.99 -10.50
C GLU A 398 -12.78 3.06 -9.42
N PHE A 399 -11.77 3.51 -8.66
CA PHE A 399 -11.18 2.73 -7.57
C PHE A 399 -12.20 2.43 -6.47
N CYS A 400 -12.94 3.44 -6.00
CA CYS A 400 -13.98 3.25 -4.99
C CYS A 400 -15.09 2.33 -5.48
N ALA A 401 -15.53 2.43 -6.73
CA ALA A 401 -16.58 1.59 -7.29
C ALA A 401 -16.18 0.10 -7.30
N VAL A 402 -14.96 -0.21 -7.71
CA VAL A 402 -14.41 -1.57 -7.69
C VAL A 402 -14.23 -2.04 -6.25
N PHE A 403 -13.63 -1.22 -5.39
CA PHE A 403 -13.44 -1.50 -3.97
C PHE A 403 -14.77 -1.85 -3.29
N TYR A 404 -15.81 -1.02 -3.44
CA TYR A 404 -17.12 -1.26 -2.83
C TYR A 404 -17.78 -2.54 -3.32
N SER A 405 -17.67 -2.81 -4.62
CA SER A 405 -18.25 -4.01 -5.23
C SER A 405 -17.61 -5.29 -4.68
N ILE A 406 -16.28 -5.34 -4.61
CA ILE A 406 -15.55 -6.50 -4.08
C ILE A 406 -15.73 -6.63 -2.57
N MET A 407 -15.57 -5.53 -1.83
CA MET A 407 -15.60 -5.56 -0.37
C MET A 407 -16.98 -5.90 0.18
N LYS A 408 -18.07 -5.57 -0.53
CA LYS A 408 -19.42 -6.02 -0.18
C LYS A 408 -19.50 -7.55 -0.15
N LEU A 409 -19.04 -8.21 -1.21
CA LEU A 409 -19.04 -9.68 -1.30
C LEU A 409 -18.12 -10.31 -0.25
N VAL A 410 -16.93 -9.74 -0.05
CA VAL A 410 -16.00 -10.18 0.99
C VAL A 410 -16.66 -10.13 2.36
N ARG A 411 -17.33 -9.02 2.71
CA ARG A 411 -18.04 -8.88 4.00
C ARG A 411 -19.09 -9.95 4.18
N GLU A 412 -19.95 -10.14 3.17
CA GLU A 412 -21.08 -11.07 3.22
C GLU A 412 -20.62 -12.52 3.37
N LYS A 413 -19.56 -12.91 2.64
CA LYS A 413 -19.12 -14.30 2.53
C LYS A 413 -18.09 -14.70 3.57
N PHE A 414 -17.10 -13.85 3.84
CA PHE A 414 -16.05 -14.15 4.80
C PHE A 414 -16.46 -13.84 6.24
N GLN A 415 -17.38 -12.88 6.44
CA GLN A 415 -17.86 -12.45 7.76
C GLN A 415 -16.71 -12.23 8.77
N PRO A 416 -15.78 -11.31 8.48
CA PRO A 416 -14.62 -11.09 9.35
C PRO A 416 -15.01 -10.62 10.74
N GLN A 417 -14.13 -10.90 11.71
CA GLN A 417 -14.29 -10.47 13.09
C GLN A 417 -13.38 -9.29 13.44
N VAL A 418 -12.30 -9.09 12.69
CA VAL A 418 -11.34 -8.00 12.82
C VAL A 418 -10.77 -7.68 11.43
N ILE A 419 -10.45 -6.42 11.20
CA ILE A 419 -9.86 -5.92 9.95
C ILE A 419 -8.44 -5.45 10.22
N VAL A 420 -7.51 -5.79 9.32
CA VAL A 420 -6.20 -5.16 9.19
C VAL A 420 -6.19 -4.46 7.84
N LEU A 421 -6.14 -3.13 7.84
CA LEU A 421 -6.12 -2.31 6.64
C LEU A 421 -4.73 -1.67 6.50
N GLN A 422 -3.97 -2.14 5.52
CA GLN A 422 -2.74 -1.49 5.08
C GLN A 422 -3.13 -0.31 4.18
N CYS A 423 -2.63 0.89 4.48
CA CYS A 423 -3.04 2.14 3.86
C CYS A 423 -1.88 2.79 3.08
N GLY A 424 -1.21 2.02 2.22
CA GLY A 424 -0.13 2.50 1.36
C GLY A 424 -0.55 3.77 0.60
N ALA A 425 0.25 4.83 0.75
CA ALA A 425 -0.02 6.14 0.18
C ALA A 425 0.67 6.36 -1.18
N ASP A 426 1.34 5.34 -1.73
CA ASP A 426 1.97 5.38 -3.05
C ASP A 426 0.98 5.22 -4.21
N THR A 427 -0.30 5.01 -3.90
CA THR A 427 -1.40 5.14 -4.85
C THR A 427 -1.78 6.59 -5.17
N LEU A 428 -1.31 7.55 -4.37
CA LEU A 428 -1.56 8.98 -4.58
C LEU A 428 -0.95 9.47 -5.89
N SER A 429 -1.67 10.35 -6.58
CA SER A 429 -1.26 10.88 -7.89
C SER A 429 0.16 11.46 -7.94
N SER A 430 0.56 12.11 -6.85
CA SER A 430 1.84 12.81 -6.67
C SER A 430 3.00 11.90 -6.31
N ASP A 431 2.76 10.60 -6.11
CA ASP A 431 3.80 9.66 -5.72
C ASP A 431 4.83 9.48 -6.86
N PRO A 432 6.14 9.41 -6.56
CA PRO A 432 7.18 9.24 -7.56
C PRO A 432 7.11 7.92 -8.34
N ASN A 433 6.32 6.92 -7.90
CA ASN A 433 6.03 5.76 -8.73
C ASN A 433 5.23 6.10 -10.00
N THR A 434 4.56 7.26 -10.04
CA THR A 434 3.85 7.79 -11.20
C THR A 434 2.82 6.83 -11.82
N SER A 435 2.15 6.04 -10.99
CA SER A 435 1.27 4.95 -11.40
C SER A 435 -0.23 5.30 -11.28
N PHE A 436 -0.81 5.18 -10.09
CA PHE A 436 -2.22 5.51 -9.83
C PHE A 436 -2.45 7.02 -9.69
N ASN A 437 -3.71 7.44 -9.84
CA ASN A 437 -4.11 8.84 -9.84
C ASN A 437 -5.10 9.14 -8.70
N LEU A 438 -4.93 8.50 -7.55
CA LEU A 438 -5.82 8.68 -6.41
C LEU A 438 -5.52 9.98 -5.66
N THR A 439 -6.52 10.43 -4.92
CA THR A 439 -6.37 11.46 -3.88
C THR A 439 -6.60 10.85 -2.50
N HIS A 440 -6.24 11.60 -1.46
CA HIS A 440 -6.59 11.29 -0.07
C HIS A 440 -8.09 11.02 0.11
N LEU A 441 -8.99 11.60 -0.70
CA LEU A 441 -10.44 11.35 -0.61
C LEU A 441 -10.81 9.93 -1.07
N GLY A 442 -10.21 9.43 -2.16
CA GLY A 442 -10.42 8.05 -2.61
C GLY A 442 -9.98 7.04 -1.57
N ILE A 443 -8.78 7.21 -1.02
CA ILE A 443 -8.24 6.37 0.05
C ILE A 443 -9.12 6.45 1.31
N SER A 444 -9.55 7.66 1.70
CA SER A 444 -10.43 7.88 2.86
C SER A 444 -11.80 7.24 2.69
N ARG A 445 -12.37 7.22 1.48
CA ARG A 445 -13.63 6.54 1.17
C ARG A 445 -13.52 5.02 1.33
N CYS A 446 -12.38 4.43 0.97
CA CYS A 446 -12.12 3.01 1.17
C CYS A 446 -11.95 2.67 2.66
N ALA A 447 -11.13 3.43 3.38
CA ALA A 447 -10.96 3.27 4.83
C ALA A 447 -12.28 3.51 5.59
N GLY A 448 -13.06 4.51 5.18
CA GLY A 448 -14.38 4.81 5.76
C GLY A 448 -15.37 3.66 5.60
N LEU A 449 -15.36 2.97 4.45
CA LEU A 449 -16.17 1.76 4.29
C LEU A 449 -15.75 0.68 5.30
N MET A 450 -14.45 0.43 5.47
CA MET A 450 -13.98 -0.57 6.45
C MET A 450 -14.40 -0.22 7.88
N LEU A 451 -14.20 1.03 8.29
CA LEU A 451 -14.61 1.51 9.62
C LEU A 451 -16.13 1.41 9.82
N SER A 452 -16.94 1.69 8.79
CA SER A 452 -18.41 1.59 8.85
C SER A 452 -18.92 0.19 9.19
N TRP A 453 -18.09 -0.84 9.03
CA TRP A 453 -18.47 -2.21 9.41
C TRP A 453 -18.51 -2.42 10.92
N ASN A 454 -18.01 -1.45 11.70
CA ASN A 454 -18.00 -1.44 13.16
C ASN A 454 -17.31 -2.68 13.77
N LEU A 455 -16.26 -3.17 13.10
CA LEU A 455 -15.37 -4.22 13.57
C LEU A 455 -14.10 -3.60 14.16
N PRO A 456 -13.44 -4.27 15.14
CA PRO A 456 -12.08 -3.93 15.53
C PRO A 456 -11.20 -3.78 14.28
N THR A 457 -10.51 -2.66 14.13
CA THR A 457 -9.76 -2.34 12.91
C THR A 457 -8.36 -1.86 13.25
N MET A 458 -7.35 -2.48 12.66
CA MET A 458 -5.97 -2.02 12.71
C MET A 458 -5.66 -1.27 11.41
N LEU A 459 -5.21 -0.02 11.51
CA LEU A 459 -4.74 0.80 10.40
C LEU A 459 -3.20 0.81 10.40
N LEU A 460 -2.61 0.39 9.29
CA LEU A 460 -1.17 0.37 9.08
C LEU A 460 -0.78 1.33 7.95
N GLY A 461 0.47 1.76 7.94
CA GLY A 461 1.05 2.56 6.87
C GLY A 461 1.28 1.74 5.59
N GLY A 462 2.52 1.76 5.09
CA GLY A 462 2.89 1.12 3.83
C GLY A 462 3.86 1.95 2.98
N GLY A 463 3.76 1.78 1.66
CA GLY A 463 4.36 2.66 0.67
C GLY A 463 3.86 4.10 0.76
N GLY A 464 4.54 5.01 0.06
CA GLY A 464 4.21 6.44 0.03
C GLY A 464 5.47 7.27 0.12
N TYR A 465 5.91 7.76 -1.04
CA TYR A 465 7.25 8.29 -1.27
C TYR A 465 7.24 9.78 -1.62
N ASN A 466 6.05 10.37 -1.81
CA ASN A 466 5.85 11.80 -1.63
C ASN A 466 5.49 12.06 -0.16
N PHE A 467 6.50 12.29 0.69
CA PHE A 467 6.30 12.32 2.14
C PHE A 467 5.30 13.37 2.64
N PRO A 468 5.27 14.62 2.11
CA PRO A 468 4.23 15.58 2.49
C PRO A 468 2.82 15.07 2.19
N ASN A 469 2.58 14.49 1.00
CA ASN A 469 1.26 13.99 0.65
C ASN A 469 0.90 12.68 1.38
N THR A 470 1.89 11.86 1.74
CA THR A 470 1.71 10.74 2.67
C THR A 470 1.25 11.25 4.04
N ALA A 471 1.89 12.29 4.58
CA ALA A 471 1.50 12.90 5.85
C ALA A 471 0.07 13.47 5.79
N LYS A 472 -0.28 14.19 4.71
CA LYS A 472 -1.65 14.68 4.46
C LYS A 472 -2.64 13.51 4.48
N CYS A 473 -2.40 12.47 3.69
CA CYS A 473 -3.28 11.30 3.57
C CYS A 473 -3.49 10.58 4.92
N TRP A 474 -2.42 10.23 5.63
CA TRP A 474 -2.54 9.53 6.91
C TRP A 474 -3.12 10.41 8.02
N SER A 475 -2.96 11.74 7.95
CA SER A 475 -3.68 12.68 8.82
C SER A 475 -5.19 12.66 8.56
N PHE A 476 -5.61 12.60 7.28
CA PHE A 476 -7.02 12.41 6.93
C PHE A 476 -7.58 11.09 7.46
N LEU A 477 -6.88 9.98 7.28
CA LEU A 477 -7.30 8.68 7.81
C LEU A 477 -7.38 8.67 9.34
N THR A 478 -6.44 9.33 10.01
CA THR A 478 -6.47 9.50 11.47
C THR A 478 -7.67 10.33 11.92
N SER A 479 -7.97 11.43 11.21
CA SER A 479 -9.13 12.27 11.49
C SER A 479 -10.46 11.53 11.29
N LEU A 480 -10.52 10.66 10.27
CA LEU A 480 -11.66 9.81 9.98
C LEU A 480 -11.91 8.82 11.11
N ALA A 481 -10.86 8.14 11.60
CA ALA A 481 -10.97 7.26 12.75
C ALA A 481 -11.38 8.02 14.03
N ALA A 482 -10.85 9.23 14.23
CA ALA A 482 -11.18 10.07 15.38
C ALA A 482 -12.58 10.72 15.32
N GLY A 483 -13.25 10.67 14.16
CA GLY A 483 -14.52 11.39 13.93
C GLY A 483 -14.34 12.90 13.98
N LYS A 484 -13.26 13.42 13.39
CA LYS A 484 -12.90 14.84 13.40
C LYS A 484 -12.71 15.38 12.00
N LYS A 485 -13.13 16.63 11.80
CA LYS A 485 -12.85 17.39 10.58
C LYS A 485 -11.48 18.04 10.72
N LEU A 486 -10.73 18.02 9.64
CA LEU A 486 -9.46 18.72 9.52
C LEU A 486 -9.68 20.15 9.02
N PRO A 487 -8.77 21.09 9.35
CA PRO A 487 -8.75 22.38 8.68
C PRO A 487 -8.47 22.21 7.17
N LEU A 488 -8.87 23.20 6.37
CA LEU A 488 -8.52 23.23 4.95
C LEU A 488 -7.02 23.52 4.77
N ASP A 489 -6.52 24.49 5.52
CA ASP A 489 -5.11 24.91 5.50
C ASP A 489 -4.31 24.15 6.56
N ILE A 490 -3.02 23.93 6.26
CA ILE A 490 -2.07 23.30 7.18
C ILE A 490 -1.67 24.33 8.24
N PRO A 491 -1.88 24.04 9.54
CA PRO A 491 -1.45 24.92 10.62
C PRO A 491 0.06 25.12 10.63
N GLU A 492 0.50 26.25 11.17
CA GLU A 492 1.92 26.52 11.36
C GLU A 492 2.54 25.49 12.29
N HIS A 493 3.63 24.87 11.83
CA HIS A 493 4.43 23.88 12.56
C HIS A 493 5.81 23.76 11.94
N GLU A 494 6.70 23.01 12.60
CA GLU A 494 8.13 22.90 12.26
C GLU A 494 8.41 22.58 10.78
N HIS A 495 7.56 21.78 10.14
CA HIS A 495 7.77 21.33 8.76
C HIS A 495 6.78 21.93 7.76
N LEU A 496 6.14 23.06 8.07
CA LEU A 496 5.16 23.72 7.19
C LEU A 496 5.69 23.92 5.76
N LEU A 497 6.97 24.28 5.62
CA LEU A 497 7.59 24.53 4.31
C LEU A 497 7.62 23.30 3.39
N ALA A 498 7.52 22.09 3.93
CA ALA A 498 7.46 20.86 3.14
C ALA A 498 6.16 20.73 2.33
N TYR A 499 5.12 21.50 2.70
CA TYR A 499 3.80 21.46 2.07
C TYR A 499 3.56 22.61 1.08
N GLY A 500 4.59 23.39 0.77
CA GLY A 500 4.51 24.43 -0.25
C GLY A 500 4.29 23.85 -1.65
N PRO A 501 3.75 24.66 -2.59
CA PRO A 501 3.45 26.09 -2.43
C PRO A 501 2.04 26.40 -1.91
N ASP A 502 1.15 25.41 -1.80
CA ASP A 502 -0.27 25.62 -1.46
C ASP A 502 -0.54 25.67 0.05
N PHE A 503 0.21 24.89 0.84
CA PHE A 503 -0.02 24.74 2.29
C PHE A 503 -1.42 24.23 2.64
N GLU A 504 -2.06 23.49 1.74
CA GLU A 504 -3.40 22.94 1.94
C GLU A 504 -3.36 21.49 2.41
N MET A 505 -4.34 21.04 3.19
CA MET A 505 -4.45 19.64 3.60
C MET A 505 -4.75 18.71 2.42
N SER A 506 -5.42 19.21 1.38
CA SER A 506 -5.88 18.40 0.27
C SER A 506 -4.71 17.91 -0.62
N THR A 507 -4.89 16.75 -1.25
CA THR A 507 -4.05 16.25 -2.34
C THR A 507 -4.84 16.32 -3.64
N THR A 508 -4.19 16.70 -4.74
CA THR A 508 -4.85 16.84 -6.05
C THR A 508 -4.61 15.64 -6.94
N ALA A 509 -5.62 15.28 -7.74
CA ALA A 509 -5.42 14.36 -8.86
C ALA A 509 -4.63 15.05 -9.99
N GLY A 510 -3.82 14.27 -10.69
CA GLY A 510 -3.05 14.71 -11.85
C GLY A 510 -3.80 14.48 -13.17
N ASN A 511 -3.18 14.92 -14.27
CA ASN A 511 -3.73 14.79 -15.63
C ASN A 511 -3.45 13.43 -16.29
N ARG A 512 -3.09 12.40 -15.52
CA ARG A 512 -2.79 11.07 -16.07
C ARG A 512 -4.04 10.46 -16.68
N LYS A 513 -3.87 9.79 -17.83
CA LYS A 513 -4.93 9.01 -18.47
C LYS A 513 -5.23 7.78 -17.62
N ASP A 514 -6.51 7.52 -17.39
CA ASP A 514 -6.94 6.26 -16.78
C ASP A 514 -6.97 5.15 -17.85
N CYS A 515 -6.17 4.11 -17.64
CA CYS A 515 -6.12 2.93 -18.52
C CYS A 515 -7.15 1.86 -18.13
N ASN A 516 -7.88 2.04 -17.03
CA ASN A 516 -8.88 1.12 -16.50
C ASN A 516 -10.24 1.41 -17.14
N THR A 517 -10.46 0.91 -18.36
CA THR A 517 -11.76 1.09 -19.02
C THR A 517 -12.91 0.52 -18.17
N LYS A 518 -14.10 1.12 -18.26
CA LYS A 518 -15.29 0.63 -17.55
C LYS A 518 -15.56 -0.86 -17.83
N GLN A 519 -15.36 -1.29 -19.08
CA GLN A 519 -15.50 -2.69 -19.48
C GLN A 519 -14.48 -3.58 -18.76
N TYR A 520 -13.20 -3.20 -18.74
CA TYR A 520 -12.16 -3.94 -18.03
C TYR A 520 -12.48 -4.10 -16.54
N LEU A 521 -12.90 -3.03 -15.87
CA LEU A 521 -13.25 -3.06 -14.45
C LEU A 521 -14.49 -3.92 -14.19
N ALA A 522 -15.51 -3.83 -15.03
CA ALA A 522 -16.71 -4.66 -14.94
C ALA A 522 -16.38 -6.15 -15.11
N ASP A 523 -15.56 -6.49 -16.11
CA ASP A 523 -15.11 -7.87 -16.36
C ASP A 523 -14.26 -8.40 -15.21
N LEU A 524 -13.40 -7.56 -14.64
CA LEU A 524 -12.59 -7.90 -13.48
C LEU A 524 -13.46 -8.21 -12.25
N VAL A 525 -14.40 -7.33 -11.93
CA VAL A 525 -15.36 -7.52 -10.82
C VAL A 525 -16.19 -8.79 -11.05
N ALA A 526 -16.71 -9.00 -12.25
CA ALA A 526 -17.48 -10.20 -12.59
C ALA A 526 -16.66 -11.48 -12.43
N LYS A 527 -15.39 -11.47 -12.86
CA LYS A 527 -14.48 -12.62 -12.75
C LYS A 527 -14.15 -12.95 -11.30
N ILE A 528 -13.92 -11.94 -10.46
CA ILE A 528 -13.66 -12.14 -9.03
C ILE A 528 -14.92 -12.64 -8.34
N SER A 529 -16.07 -12.01 -8.61
CA SER A 529 -17.36 -12.35 -8.00
C SER A 529 -17.83 -13.78 -8.29
N ARG A 530 -17.37 -14.39 -9.38
CA ARG A 530 -17.68 -15.79 -9.75
C ARG A 530 -16.83 -16.83 -9.01
N LYS A 531 -15.86 -16.44 -8.17
CA LYS A 531 -15.03 -17.40 -7.42
C LYS A 531 -15.87 -18.11 -6.33
N PRO A 532 -15.75 -19.43 -6.14
CA PRO A 532 -16.56 -20.22 -5.20
C PRO A 532 -16.73 -19.66 -3.79
N VAL A 533 -15.69 -19.11 -3.14
CA VAL A 533 -15.88 -18.48 -1.81
C VAL A 533 -16.76 -17.23 -1.87
N LEU A 534 -16.77 -16.51 -3.00
CA LEU A 534 -17.63 -15.36 -3.24
C LEU A 534 -19.01 -15.73 -3.79
N VAL A 535 -19.17 -16.94 -4.33
CA VAL A 535 -20.44 -17.46 -4.92
C VAL A 535 -21.22 -18.36 -3.96
N LEU A 536 -20.56 -19.24 -3.20
CA LEU A 536 -21.21 -20.29 -2.42
C LEU A 536 -21.40 -19.89 -0.96
N ILE A 537 -22.50 -19.17 -0.72
CA ILE A 537 -23.39 -19.40 0.43
C ILE A 537 -24.80 -19.20 -0.12
N LEU A 538 -25.32 -20.21 -0.84
CA LEU A 538 -26.73 -20.39 -1.23
C LEU A 538 -27.09 -21.89 -1.46
N CYS A 539 -26.26 -22.85 -1.01
CA CYS A 539 -26.54 -24.28 -1.23
C CYS A 539 -26.17 -25.20 -0.04
N SER A 540 -26.26 -24.72 1.21
CA SER A 540 -26.02 -25.60 2.37
C SER A 540 -26.88 -25.22 3.58
N ASP A 541 -28.16 -24.95 3.33
CA ASP A 541 -29.26 -25.02 4.29
C ASP A 541 -30.45 -25.74 3.61
N GLU A 542 -30.30 -27.04 3.34
CA GLU A 542 -31.39 -28.02 3.23
C GLU A 542 -30.98 -29.32 3.94
#